data_AF-A0AAD7W2M3-F1
#
_entry.id   AF-A0AAD7W2M3-F1
#
_cell.length_a   1.000
_cell.length_b   1.000
_cell.length_c   1.000
_cell.angle_alpha   90.00
_cell.angle_beta   90.00
_cell.angle_gamma   90.00
#
_symmetry.space_group_name_H-M   'P 1'
#
loop_
_entity.id
_entity.type
_entity.pdbx_description
1 polymer ?
#
loop_
_entity_poly.entity_id
_entity_poly.type
_entity_poly.pdbx_seq_one_letter_code
_entity_poly.pdbx_strand_id
1 'polypeptide(L)'
;MAGKSSQLQEELSCPVCTDIFRDPVVLKCSHSFCKACLQKYWEQKGSWECPVCRRKSSMGHLPPNLSLRNACEAFLKERSLSTAGSEVLCSLHGEKLKLFCSEDQALICVICQTSKKHKNHKVHPVQEASEEYKEKLRAVLAPLQKKLKAFNEVKLICNHIKSQAQHTERQIRMEFEQLHQFLKDEEAARIDALREEEEQKSQMMKEKIEKMTVEISSLSEQIRAIEQELGAEGVSFLQSYKDTVKRAQCTLQDPEKVSGALVDVAKHLGNLKYRVREKMGTVQYTPVTLDPNTAHPKLSLSEDLTSVSWRQERQQVPDNLERCAECTEFKAKRGVTEEQPSIDSFLKAGTIQVYSQGHPRQQAVTEAVIQDLITDSSLPLSLVEKRSFRHFMSALDPRYNPVSRGKVTTQLTHLVLEKESIIKNKQAETNYVFVTVDIWSDRTMRGFLDVTAHYMDLGRRNLVKI
;
A
#
# COMPACT_ATOMS: atom_id res chain seq x y z
N MET A 1 -67.02 32.80 3.56
CA MET A 1 -65.70 32.29 4.00
C MET A 1 -65.09 31.24 3.06
N ALA A 2 -65.87 30.47 2.28
CA ALA A 2 -65.34 29.39 1.43
C ALA A 2 -64.41 29.84 0.27
N GLY A 3 -64.63 31.02 -0.32
CA GLY A 3 -63.87 31.48 -1.51
C GLY A 3 -62.43 31.96 -1.26
N LYS A 4 -62.05 32.30 -0.02
CA LYS A 4 -60.67 32.75 0.30
C LYS A 4 -59.71 31.59 0.54
N SER A 5 -60.21 30.44 1.00
CA SER A 5 -59.38 29.26 1.31
C SER A 5 -58.91 28.51 0.06
N SER A 6 -59.69 28.55 -1.02
CA SER A 6 -59.35 27.89 -2.29
C SER A 6 -58.28 28.66 -3.08
N GLN A 7 -58.34 29.99 -3.10
CA GLN A 7 -57.32 30.84 -3.74
C GLN A 7 -55.94 30.70 -3.08
N LEU A 8 -55.89 30.70 -1.74
CA LEU A 8 -54.64 30.50 -1.00
C LEU A 8 -54.08 29.08 -1.16
N GLN A 9 -54.94 28.07 -1.36
CA GLN A 9 -54.49 26.71 -1.62
C GLN A 9 -53.81 26.59 -2.99
N GLU A 10 -54.33 27.25 -4.02
CA GLU A 10 -53.70 27.28 -5.35
C GLU A 10 -52.33 27.97 -5.32
N GLU A 11 -52.19 29.08 -4.59
CA GLU A 11 -50.92 29.81 -4.42
C GLU A 11 -49.86 29.02 -3.64
N LEU A 12 -50.29 28.11 -2.75
CA LEU A 12 -49.42 27.26 -1.94
C LEU A 12 -49.22 25.86 -2.53
N SER A 13 -49.68 25.61 -3.76
CA SER A 13 -49.59 24.30 -4.41
C SER A 13 -48.39 24.18 -5.34
N CYS A 14 -47.75 23.02 -5.30
CA CYS A 14 -46.65 22.70 -6.21
C CYS A 14 -47.17 22.46 -7.63
N PRO A 15 -46.59 23.10 -8.65
CA PRO A 15 -47.04 22.94 -10.05
C PRO A 15 -46.77 21.56 -10.64
N VAL A 16 -46.05 20.67 -9.93
CA VAL A 16 -45.72 19.32 -10.39
C VAL A 16 -46.65 18.28 -9.76
N CYS A 17 -46.84 18.30 -8.44
CA CYS A 17 -47.70 17.34 -7.75
C CYS A 17 -49.09 17.87 -7.42
N THR A 18 -49.36 19.16 -7.66
CA THR A 18 -50.64 19.85 -7.37
C THR A 18 -51.08 19.85 -5.90
N ASP A 19 -50.24 19.32 -5.01
CA ASP A 19 -50.40 19.37 -3.56
C ASP A 19 -49.68 20.58 -2.95
N ILE A 20 -50.06 20.93 -1.72
CA ILE A 20 -49.35 21.92 -0.90
C ILE A 20 -47.86 21.58 -0.82
N PHE A 21 -46.99 22.58 -1.00
CA PHE A 21 -45.54 22.37 -1.01
C PHE A 21 -45.02 21.62 0.21
N ARG A 22 -44.19 20.60 -0.03
CA ARG A 22 -43.39 19.89 1.00
C ARG A 22 -41.92 20.11 0.71
N ASP A 23 -41.20 20.67 1.68
CA ASP A 23 -39.81 21.10 1.55
C ASP A 23 -39.56 21.87 0.24
N PRO A 24 -40.19 23.06 0.06
CA PRO A 24 -40.07 23.82 -1.16
C PRO A 24 -38.62 24.27 -1.38
N VAL A 25 -38.14 24.10 -2.61
CA VAL A 25 -36.86 24.62 -3.11
C VAL A 25 -37.10 25.60 -4.24
N VAL A 26 -36.25 26.62 -4.36
CA VAL A 26 -36.38 27.67 -5.38
C VAL A 26 -35.24 27.60 -6.39
N LEU A 27 -35.58 27.72 -7.67
CA LEU A 27 -34.59 27.80 -8.75
C LEU A 27 -34.19 29.25 -9.03
N LYS A 28 -33.09 29.46 -9.77
CA LYS A 28 -32.65 30.79 -10.24
C LYS A 28 -33.68 31.53 -11.12
N CYS A 29 -34.66 30.80 -11.66
CA CYS A 29 -35.80 31.38 -12.37
C CYS A 29 -36.97 31.73 -11.44
N SER A 30 -36.76 31.73 -10.13
CA SER A 30 -37.72 32.05 -9.06
C SER A 30 -38.92 31.11 -8.92
N HIS A 31 -38.99 30.04 -9.71
CA HIS A 31 -40.02 29.02 -9.54
C HIS A 31 -39.68 28.08 -8.37
N SER A 32 -40.70 27.77 -7.57
CA SER A 32 -40.58 26.88 -6.41
C SER A 32 -41.24 25.53 -6.68
N PHE A 33 -40.66 24.46 -6.12
CA PHE A 33 -41.09 23.07 -6.28
C PHE A 33 -40.87 22.31 -4.97
N CYS A 34 -41.63 21.25 -4.71
CA CYS A 34 -41.24 20.28 -3.69
C CYS A 34 -39.87 19.69 -4.07
N LYS A 35 -38.95 19.58 -3.10
CA LYS A 35 -37.61 19.04 -3.35
C LYS A 35 -37.64 17.69 -4.08
N ALA A 36 -38.50 16.78 -3.62
CA ALA A 36 -38.66 15.45 -4.21
C ALA A 36 -39.23 15.51 -5.65
N CYS A 37 -40.19 16.40 -5.92
CA CYS A 37 -40.78 16.54 -7.26
C CYS A 37 -39.76 17.04 -8.29
N LEU A 38 -38.93 18.00 -7.90
CA LEU A 38 -37.89 18.54 -8.78
C LEU A 38 -36.76 17.52 -9.02
N GLN A 39 -36.34 16.80 -7.98
CA GLN A 39 -35.34 15.74 -8.10
C GLN A 39 -35.80 14.62 -9.03
N LYS A 40 -37.03 14.12 -8.84
CA LYS A 40 -37.62 13.09 -9.71
C LYS A 40 -37.73 13.55 -11.17
N TYR A 41 -38.11 14.81 -11.41
CA TYR A 41 -38.18 15.37 -12.76
C TYR A 41 -36.80 15.41 -13.44
N TRP A 42 -35.75 15.84 -12.73
CA TRP A 42 -34.39 15.86 -13.25
C TRP A 42 -33.83 14.47 -13.52
N GLU A 43 -34.10 13.51 -12.63
CA GLU A 43 -33.71 12.10 -12.82
C GLU A 43 -34.36 11.49 -14.06
N GLN A 44 -35.65 11.74 -14.28
CA GLN A 44 -36.38 11.21 -15.44
C GLN A 44 -35.99 11.86 -16.76
N LYS A 45 -35.67 13.16 -16.75
CA LYS A 45 -35.37 13.92 -17.96
C LYS A 45 -33.90 13.89 -18.36
N GLY A 46 -32.99 13.68 -17.39
CA GLY A 46 -31.55 13.74 -17.61
C GLY A 46 -31.00 15.16 -17.82
N SER A 47 -31.80 16.21 -17.53
CA SER A 47 -31.37 17.61 -17.64
C SER A 47 -31.86 18.47 -16.47
N TRP A 48 -31.08 19.48 -16.08
CA TRP A 48 -31.37 20.36 -14.95
C TRP A 48 -32.21 21.58 -15.37
N GLU A 49 -33.39 21.32 -15.91
CA GLU A 49 -34.28 22.37 -16.39
C GLU A 49 -35.42 22.64 -15.42
N CYS A 50 -35.90 23.88 -15.38
CA CYS A 50 -37.12 24.21 -14.66
C CYS A 50 -38.34 23.52 -15.29
N PRO A 51 -39.17 22.78 -14.54
CA PRO A 51 -40.40 22.17 -15.05
C PRO A 51 -41.39 23.16 -15.67
N VAL A 52 -41.39 24.42 -15.23
CA VAL A 52 -42.33 25.46 -15.69
C VAL A 52 -41.79 26.23 -16.89
N CYS A 53 -40.62 26.86 -16.74
CA CYS A 53 -40.09 27.80 -17.74
C CYS A 53 -38.94 27.23 -18.59
N ARG A 54 -38.54 25.96 -18.37
CA ARG A 54 -37.47 25.24 -19.07
C ARG A 54 -36.07 25.89 -19.02
N ARG A 55 -35.89 26.96 -18.25
CA ARG A 55 -34.56 27.58 -18.03
C ARG A 55 -33.62 26.58 -17.38
N LYS A 56 -32.42 26.41 -17.95
CA LYS A 56 -31.36 25.56 -17.41
C LYS A 56 -30.84 26.12 -16.09
N SER A 57 -30.66 25.22 -15.12
CA SER A 57 -30.09 25.50 -13.81
C SER A 57 -28.63 25.02 -13.77
N SER A 58 -27.76 25.74 -13.07
CA SER A 58 -26.40 25.29 -12.76
C SER A 58 -26.46 24.41 -11.51
N MET A 59 -25.84 23.22 -11.53
CA MET A 59 -25.86 22.34 -10.35
C MET A 59 -25.01 22.84 -9.19
N GLY A 60 -25.42 22.41 -8.00
CA GLY A 60 -24.60 22.42 -6.80
C GLY A 60 -25.42 22.53 -5.52
N HIS A 61 -26.51 23.30 -5.53
CA HIS A 61 -27.29 23.53 -4.31
C HIS A 61 -28.75 23.87 -4.65
N LEU A 62 -29.70 23.16 -4.04
CA LEU A 62 -31.12 23.48 -4.08
C LEU A 62 -31.46 24.31 -2.83
N PRO A 63 -31.43 25.65 -2.90
CA PRO A 63 -31.72 26.48 -1.74
C PRO A 63 -33.17 26.27 -1.29
N PRO A 64 -33.40 26.02 0.02
CA PRO A 64 -34.74 25.89 0.56
C PRO A 64 -35.46 27.24 0.55
N ASN A 65 -36.74 27.26 0.20
CA ASN A 65 -37.61 28.43 0.34
C ASN A 65 -38.30 28.40 1.70
N LEU A 66 -37.60 28.87 2.73
CA LEU A 66 -38.07 28.82 4.12
C LEU A 66 -39.38 29.60 4.32
N SER A 67 -39.55 30.74 3.64
CA SER A 67 -40.77 31.56 3.74
C SER A 67 -41.99 30.83 3.21
N LEU A 68 -41.87 30.15 2.06
CA LEU A 68 -42.95 29.36 1.49
C LEU A 68 -43.28 28.14 2.34
N ARG A 69 -42.25 27.50 2.94
CA ARG A 69 -42.46 26.40 3.89
C ARG A 69 -43.27 26.85 5.10
N ASN A 70 -42.90 27.98 5.71
CA ASN A 70 -43.60 28.52 6.86
C ASN A 70 -45.07 28.87 6.54
N ALA A 71 -45.34 29.42 5.36
CA ALA A 71 -46.70 29.73 4.90
C ALA A 71 -47.55 28.45 4.72
N CYS A 72 -46.98 27.40 4.12
CA CYS A 72 -47.65 26.11 3.97
C CYS A 72 -47.95 25.46 5.33
N GLU A 73 -47.00 25.51 6.27
CA GLU A 73 -47.19 24.97 7.62
C GLU A 73 -48.28 25.72 8.41
N ALA A 74 -48.33 27.05 8.30
CA ALA A 74 -49.36 27.86 8.92
C ALA A 74 -50.76 27.52 8.38
N PHE A 75 -50.90 27.40 7.05
CA PHE A 75 -52.14 27.02 6.39
C PHE A 75 -52.65 25.63 6.82
N LEU A 76 -51.74 24.64 6.92
CA LEU A 76 -52.09 23.29 7.36
C LEU A 76 -52.50 23.21 8.84
N LYS A 77 -51.92 24.06 9.71
CA LYS A 77 -52.32 24.18 11.11
C LYS A 77 -53.73 24.77 11.26
N GLU A 78 -54.06 25.83 10.53
CA GLU A 78 -55.42 26.41 10.54
C GLU A 78 -56.48 25.42 10.05
N ARG A 79 -56.16 24.62 9.03
CA ARG A 79 -57.07 23.57 8.51
C ARG A 79 -57.32 22.46 9.53
N SER A 80 -56.29 22.11 10.31
CA SER A 80 -56.36 21.06 11.34
C SER A 80 -57.15 21.49 12.58
N LEU A 81 -57.06 22.77 12.96
CA LEU A 81 -57.86 23.35 14.06
C LEU A 81 -59.36 23.42 13.71
N SER A 82 -59.69 23.57 12.42
CA SER A 82 -61.07 23.62 11.93
C SER A 82 -61.78 22.25 11.90
N THR A 83 -61.04 21.14 12.02
CA THR A 83 -61.58 19.76 11.95
C THR A 83 -61.72 19.06 13.31
N ALA A 84 -61.24 19.67 14.40
CA ALA A 84 -61.21 19.06 15.74
C ALA A 84 -62.57 19.08 16.51
N GLY A 85 -63.65 19.57 15.90
CA GLY A 85 -64.96 19.80 16.55
C GLY A 85 -66.12 18.91 16.09
N SER A 86 -65.88 17.77 15.44
CA SER A 86 -66.98 16.82 15.14
C SER A 86 -67.25 15.95 16.37
N GLU A 87 -68.31 16.26 17.12
CA GLU A 87 -68.74 15.44 18.26
C GLU A 87 -69.30 14.10 17.77
N VAL A 88 -68.57 13.00 18.02
CA VAL A 88 -69.00 11.66 17.61
C VAL A 88 -70.13 11.17 18.53
N LEU A 89 -71.29 10.86 17.95
CA LEU A 89 -72.49 10.41 18.66
C LEU A 89 -72.66 8.89 18.61
N CYS A 90 -73.28 8.32 19.63
CA CYS A 90 -73.62 6.91 19.70
C CYS A 90 -74.79 6.60 18.76
N SER A 91 -74.60 5.68 17.82
CA SER A 91 -75.64 5.30 16.85
C SER A 91 -76.90 4.69 17.47
N LEU A 92 -76.80 4.15 18.69
CA LEU A 92 -77.93 3.52 19.39
C LEU A 92 -78.71 4.49 20.28
N HIS A 93 -78.06 5.53 20.79
CA HIS A 93 -78.62 6.37 21.85
C HIS A 93 -78.60 7.87 21.52
N GLY A 94 -77.97 8.29 20.42
CA GLY A 94 -77.79 9.70 20.05
C GLY A 94 -76.84 10.48 20.98
N GLU A 95 -76.32 9.85 22.02
CA GLU A 95 -75.50 10.47 23.06
C GLU A 95 -74.01 10.55 22.71
N LYS A 96 -73.31 11.55 23.25
CA LYS A 96 -71.87 11.77 22.98
C LYS A 96 -71.02 10.60 23.46
N LEU A 97 -70.12 10.11 22.61
CA LEU A 97 -69.18 9.04 22.93
C LEU A 97 -67.99 9.55 23.74
N LYS A 98 -68.15 9.63 25.06
CA LYS A 98 -67.14 10.14 26.00
C LYS A 98 -66.37 9.05 26.76
N LEU A 99 -66.77 7.80 26.63
CA LEU A 99 -66.19 6.66 27.35
C LEU A 99 -65.58 5.63 26.38
N PHE A 100 -64.61 4.87 26.83
CA PHE A 100 -63.93 3.81 26.08
C PHE A 100 -63.98 2.51 26.88
N CYS A 101 -64.41 1.43 26.23
CA CYS A 101 -64.43 0.09 26.78
C CYS A 101 -63.15 -0.66 26.37
N SER A 102 -62.35 -1.10 27.35
CA SER A 102 -61.05 -1.74 27.09
C SER A 102 -61.16 -3.12 26.45
N GLU A 103 -62.18 -3.90 26.83
CA GLU A 103 -62.42 -5.26 26.35
C GLU A 103 -62.96 -5.26 24.92
N ASP A 104 -63.91 -4.38 24.62
CA ASP A 104 -64.52 -4.27 23.29
C ASP A 104 -63.74 -3.36 22.33
N GLN A 105 -62.71 -2.66 22.84
CA GLN A 105 -61.92 -1.65 22.12
C GLN A 105 -62.78 -0.61 21.38
N ALA A 106 -63.86 -0.18 22.02
CA ALA A 106 -64.88 0.66 21.39
C ALA A 106 -65.21 1.90 22.22
N LEU A 107 -65.53 2.99 21.51
CA LEU A 107 -66.10 4.19 22.11
C LEU A 107 -67.57 3.95 22.45
N ILE A 108 -67.97 4.29 23.68
CA ILE A 108 -69.33 4.11 24.17
C ILE A 108 -69.86 5.39 24.82
N CYS A 109 -71.19 5.56 24.86
CA CYS A 109 -71.83 6.64 25.62
C CYS A 109 -72.13 6.20 27.06
N VAL A 110 -72.54 7.15 27.91
CA VAL A 110 -72.89 6.90 29.31
C VAL A 110 -74.05 5.91 29.49
N ILE A 111 -74.96 5.83 28.52
CA ILE A 111 -76.09 4.87 28.54
C ILE A 111 -75.59 3.46 28.19
N CYS A 112 -74.64 3.32 27.26
CA CYS A 112 -74.04 2.02 26.94
C CYS A 112 -73.31 1.42 28.15
N GLN A 113 -72.69 2.24 29.01
CA GLN A 113 -71.98 1.78 30.21
C GLN A 113 -72.89 1.02 31.18
N THR A 114 -74.14 1.44 31.34
CA THR A 114 -75.12 0.80 32.24
C THR A 114 -75.86 -0.37 31.58
N SER A 115 -75.68 -0.56 30.27
CA SER A 115 -76.28 -1.68 29.54
C SER A 115 -75.73 -3.02 30.01
N LYS A 116 -76.52 -4.09 29.86
CA LYS A 116 -76.08 -5.47 30.17
C LYS A 116 -74.82 -5.86 29.40
N LYS A 117 -74.55 -5.24 28.24
CA LYS A 117 -73.40 -5.54 27.37
C LYS A 117 -72.07 -5.10 27.99
N HIS A 118 -72.03 -3.99 28.70
CA HIS A 118 -70.78 -3.42 29.26
C HIS A 118 -70.75 -3.40 30.80
N LYS A 119 -71.75 -3.99 31.46
CA LYS A 119 -71.94 -3.93 32.93
C LYS A 119 -70.72 -4.37 33.74
N ASN A 120 -69.91 -5.29 33.21
CA ASN A 120 -68.73 -5.84 33.87
C ASN A 120 -67.42 -5.52 33.12
N HIS A 121 -67.45 -4.63 32.12
CA HIS A 121 -66.27 -4.25 31.35
C HIS A 121 -65.56 -3.07 32.02
N LYS A 122 -64.25 -2.98 31.81
CA LYS A 122 -63.46 -1.85 32.26
C LYS A 122 -63.67 -0.67 31.32
N VAL A 123 -64.31 0.37 31.84
CA VAL A 123 -64.67 1.57 31.09
C VAL A 123 -63.93 2.77 31.65
N HIS A 124 -63.28 3.52 30.76
CA HIS A 124 -62.48 4.70 31.08
C HIS A 124 -62.99 5.93 30.31
N PRO A 125 -62.81 7.16 30.82
CA PRO A 125 -62.93 8.35 30.00
C PRO A 125 -62.02 8.27 28.77
N VAL A 126 -62.51 8.73 27.62
CA VAL A 126 -61.78 8.64 26.34
C VAL A 126 -60.42 9.33 26.41
N GLN A 127 -60.31 10.43 27.16
CA GLN A 127 -59.04 11.14 27.33
C GLN A 127 -58.01 10.30 28.09
N GLU A 128 -58.41 9.65 29.19
CA GLU A 128 -57.54 8.79 29.99
C GLU A 128 -57.10 7.55 29.21
N ALA A 129 -58.06 6.88 28.56
CA ALA A 129 -57.74 5.74 27.69
C ALA A 129 -56.81 6.16 26.55
N SER A 130 -57.09 7.30 25.90
CA SER A 130 -56.26 7.81 24.79
C SER A 130 -54.81 8.05 25.22
N GLU A 131 -54.57 8.67 26.37
CA GLU A 131 -53.20 8.85 26.87
C GLU A 131 -52.54 7.52 27.26
N GLU A 132 -53.27 6.59 27.90
CA GLU A 132 -52.74 5.27 28.23
C GLU A 132 -52.32 4.48 26.98
N TYR A 133 -53.17 4.43 25.94
CA TYR A 133 -52.85 3.72 24.70
C TYR A 133 -51.78 4.45 23.88
N LYS A 134 -51.70 5.79 23.92
CA LYS A 134 -50.57 6.54 23.34
C LYS A 134 -49.26 6.20 24.04
N GLU A 135 -49.23 6.08 25.35
CA GLU A 135 -48.04 5.65 26.09
C GLU A 135 -47.64 4.21 25.73
N LYS A 136 -48.61 3.29 25.63
CA LYS A 136 -48.36 1.92 25.13
C LYS A 136 -47.77 1.93 23.71
N LEU A 137 -48.29 2.76 22.82
CA LEU A 137 -47.77 2.91 21.45
C LEU A 137 -46.38 3.57 21.42
N ARG A 138 -46.11 4.57 22.25
CA ARG A 138 -44.78 5.19 22.40
C ARG A 138 -43.76 4.17 22.90
N ALA A 139 -44.14 3.33 23.86
CA ALA A 139 -43.31 2.25 24.37
C ALA A 139 -42.94 1.22 23.29
N VAL A 140 -43.85 0.94 22.34
CA VAL A 140 -43.56 0.06 21.18
C VAL A 140 -42.78 0.78 20.09
N LEU A 141 -43.00 2.08 19.89
CA LEU A 141 -42.32 2.88 18.87
C LEU A 141 -40.83 3.11 19.20
N ALA A 142 -40.50 3.35 20.46
CA ALA A 142 -39.12 3.60 20.91
C ALA A 142 -38.11 2.51 20.48
N PRO A 143 -38.34 1.19 20.69
CA PRO A 143 -37.43 0.15 20.23
C PRO A 143 -37.38 0.04 18.69
N LEU A 144 -38.48 0.34 17.98
CA LEU A 144 -38.48 0.35 16.51
C LEU A 144 -37.62 1.47 15.95
N GLN A 145 -37.70 2.67 16.53
CA GLN A 145 -36.83 3.80 16.16
C GLN A 145 -35.36 3.50 16.48
N LYS A 146 -35.08 2.83 17.61
CA LYS A 146 -33.72 2.38 17.96
C LYS A 146 -33.19 1.37 16.93
N LYS A 147 -33.99 0.38 16.52
CA LYS A 147 -33.63 -0.57 15.46
C LYS A 147 -33.38 0.13 14.12
N LEU A 148 -34.23 1.09 13.75
CA LEU A 148 -34.05 1.85 12.51
C LEU A 148 -32.72 2.62 12.49
N LYS A 149 -32.33 3.24 13.62
CA LYS A 149 -31.01 3.89 13.75
C LYS A 149 -29.87 2.89 13.58
N ALA A 150 -29.94 1.73 14.25
CA ALA A 150 -28.94 0.67 14.12
C ALA A 150 -28.79 0.16 12.67
N PHE A 151 -29.91 -0.04 11.95
CA PHE A 151 -29.84 -0.43 10.54
C PHE A 151 -29.19 0.65 9.66
N ASN A 152 -29.43 1.93 9.94
CA ASN A 152 -28.78 3.02 9.23
C ASN A 152 -27.28 3.12 9.54
N GLU A 153 -26.85 2.83 10.78
CA GLU A 153 -25.43 2.75 11.15
C GLU A 153 -24.72 1.65 10.37
N VAL A 154 -25.33 0.46 10.24
CA VAL A 154 -24.79 -0.63 9.40
C VAL A 154 -24.65 -0.20 7.93
N LYS A 155 -25.60 0.56 7.41
CA LYS A 155 -25.51 1.09 6.03
C LYS A 155 -24.31 2.04 5.84
N LEU A 156 -23.93 2.80 6.86
CA LEU A 156 -22.75 3.66 6.82
C LEU A 156 -21.46 2.84 6.74
N ILE A 157 -21.40 1.68 7.39
CA ILE A 157 -20.26 0.76 7.30
C ILE A 157 -20.04 0.32 5.84
N CYS A 158 -21.09 -0.04 5.09
CA CYS A 158 -20.96 -0.42 3.68
C CYS A 158 -20.35 0.69 2.81
N ASN A 159 -20.77 1.94 3.01
CA ASN A 159 -20.19 3.08 2.30
C ASN A 159 -18.73 3.30 2.70
N HIS A 160 -18.41 3.13 3.99
CA HIS A 160 -17.05 3.28 4.48
C HIS A 160 -16.10 2.23 3.94
N ILE A 161 -16.53 0.96 3.84
CA ILE A 161 -15.75 -0.12 3.21
C ILE A 161 -15.33 0.28 1.79
N LYS A 162 -16.27 0.81 1.00
CA LYS A 162 -15.98 1.25 -0.37
C LYS A 162 -14.98 2.41 -0.41
N SER A 163 -15.21 3.44 0.41
CA SER A 163 -14.31 4.60 0.48
C SER A 163 -12.91 4.24 0.99
N GLN A 164 -12.83 3.38 2.00
CA GLN A 164 -11.58 2.88 2.57
C GLN A 164 -10.81 2.07 1.54
N ALA A 165 -11.46 1.13 0.84
CA ALA A 165 -10.83 0.36 -0.23
C ALA A 165 -10.26 1.25 -1.34
N GLN A 166 -11.02 2.25 -1.81
CA GLN A 166 -10.56 3.20 -2.83
C GLN A 166 -9.39 4.07 -2.34
N HIS A 167 -9.39 4.47 -1.06
CA HIS A 167 -8.29 5.20 -0.48
C HIS A 167 -7.03 4.33 -0.36
N THR A 168 -7.16 3.11 0.18
CA THR A 168 -6.07 2.13 0.27
C THR A 168 -5.50 1.81 -1.11
N GLU A 169 -6.34 1.62 -2.13
CA GLU A 169 -5.88 1.40 -3.51
C GLU A 169 -5.03 2.56 -4.03
N ARG A 170 -5.46 3.81 -3.79
CA ARG A 170 -4.67 4.99 -4.18
C ARG A 170 -3.33 5.04 -3.46
N GLN A 171 -3.28 4.72 -2.17
CA GLN A 171 -2.04 4.69 -1.40
C GLN A 171 -1.08 3.61 -1.92
N ILE A 172 -1.59 2.39 -2.18
CA ILE A 172 -0.81 1.32 -2.81
C ILE A 172 -0.22 1.80 -4.15
N ARG A 173 -1.03 2.46 -5.00
CA ARG A 173 -0.54 2.98 -6.28
C ARG A 173 0.57 4.02 -6.10
N MET A 174 0.44 4.93 -5.12
CA MET A 174 1.44 5.95 -4.82
C MET A 174 2.77 5.33 -4.35
N GLU A 175 2.73 4.34 -3.47
CA GLU A 175 3.93 3.62 -3.02
C GLU A 175 4.66 2.94 -4.19
N PHE A 176 3.91 2.25 -5.06
CA PHE A 176 4.49 1.60 -6.24
C PHE A 176 5.05 2.60 -7.26
N GLU A 177 4.41 3.77 -7.43
CA GLU A 177 4.94 4.81 -8.32
C GLU A 177 6.29 5.34 -7.82
N GLN A 178 6.47 5.51 -6.50
CA GLN A 178 7.76 5.90 -5.93
C GLN A 178 8.85 4.85 -6.21
N LEU A 179 8.52 3.56 -6.08
CA LEU A 179 9.45 2.48 -6.41
C LEU A 179 9.78 2.44 -7.90
N HIS A 180 8.79 2.64 -8.77
CA HIS A 180 9.00 2.73 -10.21
C HIS A 180 9.87 3.93 -10.59
N GLN A 181 9.64 5.09 -9.97
CA GLN A 181 10.45 6.27 -10.20
C GLN A 181 11.91 6.04 -9.78
N PHE A 182 12.12 5.46 -8.60
CA PHE A 182 13.47 5.09 -8.14
C PHE A 182 14.19 4.18 -9.15
N LEU A 183 13.50 3.17 -9.69
CA LEU A 183 14.09 2.27 -10.68
C LEU A 183 14.44 2.99 -11.99
N LYS A 184 13.57 3.89 -12.47
CA LYS A 184 13.84 4.71 -13.65
C LYS A 184 15.04 5.63 -13.43
N ASP A 185 15.15 6.23 -12.25
CA ASP A 185 16.25 7.12 -11.90
C ASP A 185 17.59 6.36 -11.80
N GLU A 186 17.60 5.16 -11.18
CA GLU A 186 18.79 4.31 -11.14
C GLU A 186 19.21 3.77 -12.52
N GLU A 187 18.24 3.45 -13.38
CA GLU A 187 18.49 3.07 -14.78
C GLU A 187 19.12 4.23 -15.56
N ALA A 188 18.51 5.42 -15.50
CA ALA A 188 19.01 6.62 -16.17
C ALA A 188 20.43 6.97 -15.71
N ALA A 189 20.66 7.01 -14.40
CA ALA A 189 21.98 7.29 -13.84
C ALA A 189 23.04 6.27 -14.27
N ARG A 190 22.67 4.99 -14.43
CA ARG A 190 23.58 3.96 -14.93
C ARG A 190 23.92 4.14 -16.41
N ILE A 191 22.94 4.51 -17.22
CA ILE A 191 23.13 4.78 -18.65
C ILE A 191 23.97 6.04 -18.86
N ASP A 192 23.74 7.08 -18.07
CA ASP A 192 24.52 8.32 -18.15
C ASP A 192 25.99 8.07 -17.76
N ALA A 193 26.25 7.31 -16.71
CA ALA A 193 27.61 6.91 -16.34
C ALA A 193 28.32 6.06 -17.42
N LEU A 194 27.57 5.28 -18.19
CA LEU A 194 28.09 4.53 -19.32
C LEU A 194 28.45 5.47 -20.49
N ARG A 195 27.58 6.43 -20.80
CA ARG A 195 27.80 7.42 -21.87
C ARG A 195 28.99 8.33 -21.56
N GLU A 196 29.13 8.76 -20.31
CA GLU A 196 30.28 9.55 -19.88
C GLU A 196 31.59 8.77 -20.06
N GLU A 197 31.60 7.47 -19.73
CA GLU A 197 32.76 6.62 -19.98
C GLU A 197 33.05 6.46 -21.48
N GLU A 198 32.02 6.19 -22.29
CA GLU A 198 32.15 6.12 -23.75
C GLU A 198 32.80 7.38 -24.32
N GLU A 199 32.31 8.57 -23.93
CA GLU A 199 32.83 9.85 -24.40
C GLU A 199 34.30 10.05 -24.00
N GLN A 200 34.65 9.76 -22.75
CA GLN A 200 36.03 9.83 -22.27
C GLN A 200 36.96 8.89 -23.04
N LYS A 201 36.54 7.64 -23.30
CA LYS A 201 37.33 6.66 -24.06
C LYS A 201 37.47 7.05 -25.53
N SER A 202 36.40 7.54 -26.13
CA SER A 202 36.37 8.02 -27.52
C SER A 202 37.30 9.20 -27.73
N GLN A 203 37.24 10.20 -26.84
CA GLN A 203 38.10 11.39 -26.90
C GLN A 203 39.59 11.01 -26.76
N MET A 204 39.93 10.13 -25.81
CA MET A 204 41.30 9.63 -25.67
C MET A 204 41.80 8.96 -26.96
N MET A 205 40.96 8.15 -27.61
CA MET A 205 41.33 7.47 -28.85
C MET A 205 41.50 8.46 -30.00
N LYS A 206 40.65 9.49 -30.07
CA LYS A 206 40.74 10.56 -31.07
C LYS A 206 42.09 11.29 -31.00
N GLU A 207 42.51 11.70 -29.81
CA GLU A 207 43.81 12.37 -29.60
C GLU A 207 44.99 11.48 -30.02
N LYS A 208 44.93 10.18 -29.74
CA LYS A 208 45.96 9.22 -30.19
C LYS A 208 45.97 9.03 -31.69
N ILE A 209 44.81 8.96 -32.34
CA ILE A 209 44.70 8.88 -33.80
C ILE A 209 45.29 10.14 -34.45
N GLU A 210 45.01 11.32 -33.91
CA GLU A 210 45.56 12.58 -34.42
C GLU A 210 47.09 12.59 -34.34
N LYS A 211 47.67 12.16 -33.20
CA LYS A 211 49.13 12.02 -33.05
C LYS A 211 49.72 11.02 -34.05
N MET A 212 49.12 9.83 -34.17
CA MET A 212 49.55 8.82 -35.12
C MET A 212 49.44 9.31 -36.57
N THR A 213 48.44 10.12 -36.91
CA THR A 213 48.26 10.66 -38.26
C THR A 213 49.42 11.59 -38.65
N VAL A 214 49.92 12.38 -37.70
CA VAL A 214 51.11 13.23 -37.90
C VAL A 214 52.37 12.39 -38.11
N GLU A 215 52.57 11.35 -37.27
CA GLU A 215 53.71 10.44 -37.39
C GLU A 215 53.68 9.66 -38.73
N ILE A 216 52.51 9.16 -39.14
CA ILE A 216 52.30 8.48 -40.44
C ILE A 216 52.61 9.42 -41.60
N SER A 217 52.18 10.68 -41.53
CA SER A 217 52.44 11.67 -42.59
C SER A 217 53.95 11.95 -42.71
N SER A 218 54.64 12.12 -41.58
CA SER A 218 56.10 12.32 -41.56
C SER A 218 56.85 11.10 -42.12
N LEU A 219 56.45 9.88 -41.73
CA LEU A 219 57.00 8.63 -42.28
C LEU A 219 56.78 8.54 -43.78
N SER A 220 55.57 8.84 -44.24
CA SER A 220 55.20 8.77 -45.66
C SER A 220 56.02 9.74 -46.51
N GLU A 221 56.28 10.95 -46.00
CA GLU A 221 57.12 11.94 -46.68
C GLU A 221 58.58 11.48 -46.77
N GLN A 222 59.12 10.87 -45.70
CA GLN A 222 60.47 10.32 -45.70
C GLN A 222 60.61 9.15 -46.67
N ILE A 223 59.65 8.22 -46.66
CA ILE A 223 59.62 7.09 -47.61
C ILE A 223 59.62 7.62 -49.04
N ARG A 224 58.72 8.56 -49.36
CA ARG A 224 58.64 9.17 -50.69
C ARG A 224 59.94 9.85 -51.12
N ALA A 225 60.61 10.56 -50.20
CA ALA A 225 61.89 11.21 -50.50
C ALA A 225 62.99 10.19 -50.82
N ILE A 226 63.01 9.06 -50.12
CA ILE A 226 63.95 7.96 -50.39
C ILE A 226 63.63 7.29 -51.73
N GLU A 227 62.36 6.99 -52.00
CA GLU A 227 61.91 6.41 -53.27
C GLU A 227 62.24 7.29 -54.47
N GLN A 228 62.12 8.62 -54.34
CA GLN A 228 62.49 9.56 -55.38
C GLN A 228 63.99 9.56 -55.67
N GLU A 229 64.83 9.51 -54.62
CA GLU A 229 66.29 9.44 -54.77
C GLU A 229 66.74 8.11 -55.40
N LEU A 230 66.07 7.01 -55.07
CA LEU A 230 66.33 5.70 -55.69
C LEU A 230 66.09 5.69 -57.21
N GLY A 231 65.28 6.63 -57.73
CA GLY A 231 65.05 6.82 -59.16
C GLY A 231 66.08 7.72 -59.87
N ALA A 232 67.04 8.33 -59.15
CA ALA A 232 68.06 9.20 -59.72
C ALA A 232 69.21 8.40 -60.36
N GLU A 233 69.77 8.88 -61.49
CA GLU A 233 70.80 8.14 -62.24
C GLU A 233 72.23 8.67 -62.03
N GLY A 234 73.19 7.74 -61.94
CA GLY A 234 74.62 8.03 -62.07
C GLY A 234 75.21 8.87 -60.95
N VAL A 235 75.77 10.03 -61.30
CA VAL A 235 76.57 10.86 -60.37
C VAL A 235 75.69 11.62 -59.36
N SER A 236 74.46 12.00 -59.74
CA SER A 236 73.54 12.74 -58.86
C SER A 236 73.11 11.91 -57.65
N PHE A 237 72.77 10.63 -57.85
CA PHE A 237 72.48 9.68 -56.78
C PHE A 237 73.68 9.49 -55.82
N LEU A 238 74.89 9.36 -56.36
CA LEU A 238 76.09 9.16 -55.54
C LEU A 238 76.46 10.41 -54.70
N GLN A 239 76.15 11.61 -55.20
CA GLN A 239 76.38 12.87 -54.48
C GLN A 239 75.41 13.03 -53.31
N SER A 240 74.15 12.64 -53.46
CA SER A 240 73.09 12.77 -52.44
C SER A 240 72.98 11.57 -51.49
N TYR A 241 73.54 10.41 -51.86
CA TYR A 241 73.40 9.14 -51.13
C TYR A 241 73.67 9.25 -49.63
N LYS A 242 74.78 9.90 -49.23
CA LYS A 242 75.14 10.06 -47.82
C LYS A 242 74.11 10.87 -47.03
N ASP A 243 73.51 11.88 -47.64
CA ASP A 243 72.53 12.74 -46.99
C ASP A 243 71.16 12.06 -46.93
N THR A 244 70.80 11.26 -47.94
CA THR A 244 69.59 10.43 -47.92
C THR A 244 69.66 9.32 -46.88
N VAL A 245 70.80 8.65 -46.72
CA VAL A 245 70.99 7.64 -45.66
C VAL A 245 70.87 8.26 -44.27
N LYS A 246 71.44 9.45 -44.05
CA LYS A 246 71.28 10.18 -42.77
C LYS A 246 69.83 10.57 -42.50
N ARG A 247 69.08 10.99 -43.53
CA ARG A 247 67.65 11.29 -43.40
C ARG A 247 66.81 10.04 -43.14
N ALA A 248 67.19 8.89 -43.70
CA ALA A 248 66.51 7.61 -43.54
C ALA A 248 66.73 6.96 -42.17
N GLN A 249 67.74 7.39 -41.41
CA GLN A 249 67.95 6.97 -40.02
C GLN A 249 66.94 7.66 -39.09
N CYS A 250 65.67 7.31 -39.24
CA CYS A 250 64.60 7.76 -38.36
C CYS A 250 64.44 6.79 -37.19
N THR A 251 64.50 7.29 -35.96
CA THR A 251 64.17 6.54 -34.73
C THR A 251 62.74 6.85 -34.29
N LEU A 252 61.76 6.50 -35.11
CA LEU A 252 60.37 6.52 -34.68
C LEU A 252 60.07 5.27 -33.86
N GLN A 253 59.36 5.46 -32.75
CA GLN A 253 58.95 4.36 -31.88
C GLN A 253 57.77 3.62 -32.51
N ASP A 254 57.69 2.31 -32.28
CA ASP A 254 56.53 1.53 -32.68
C ASP A 254 55.24 2.06 -32.02
N PRO A 255 54.08 1.96 -32.70
CA PRO A 255 52.82 2.38 -32.11
C PRO A 255 52.53 1.64 -30.80
N GLU A 256 52.36 2.40 -29.71
CA GLU A 256 52.04 1.82 -28.40
C GLU A 256 50.64 1.18 -28.39
N LYS A 257 50.54 -0.02 -27.79
CA LYS A 257 49.24 -0.64 -27.51
C LYS A 257 48.50 0.15 -26.44
N VAL A 258 47.28 0.60 -26.75
CA VAL A 258 46.48 1.38 -25.81
C VAL A 258 45.79 0.47 -24.79
N SER A 259 46.23 0.51 -23.54
CA SER A 259 45.52 -0.14 -22.42
C SER A 259 44.27 0.64 -22.05
N GLY A 260 43.16 -0.06 -21.80
CA GLY A 260 41.93 0.55 -21.28
C GLY A 260 41.20 1.45 -22.26
N ALA A 261 41.33 1.24 -23.57
CA ALA A 261 40.57 1.97 -24.60
C ALA A 261 39.09 1.58 -24.64
N LEU A 262 38.76 0.36 -24.21
CA LEU A 262 37.40 -0.16 -24.25
C LEU A 262 36.61 0.24 -23.00
N VAL A 263 35.29 0.23 -23.16
CA VAL A 263 34.34 0.40 -22.05
C VAL A 263 34.45 -0.77 -21.08
N ASP A 264 34.49 -0.48 -19.79
CA ASP A 264 34.44 -1.47 -18.72
C ASP A 264 33.00 -1.98 -18.51
N VAL A 265 32.62 -2.97 -19.32
CA VAL A 265 31.29 -3.59 -19.25
C VAL A 265 31.01 -4.18 -17.86
N ALA A 266 32.03 -4.73 -17.19
CA ALA A 266 31.89 -5.34 -15.87
C ALA A 266 31.57 -4.32 -14.78
N LYS A 267 32.14 -3.11 -14.86
CA LYS A 267 31.81 -1.98 -13.96
C LYS A 267 30.33 -1.58 -14.04
N HIS A 268 29.72 -1.66 -15.23
CA HIS A 268 28.34 -1.24 -15.47
C HIS A 268 27.32 -2.33 -15.19
N LEU A 269 27.57 -3.57 -15.64
CA LEU A 269 26.64 -4.69 -15.50
C LEU A 269 26.90 -5.58 -14.27
N GLY A 270 28.12 -5.56 -13.73
CA GLY A 270 28.54 -6.39 -12.61
C GLY A 270 27.66 -6.18 -11.39
N ASN A 271 26.95 -7.25 -10.99
CA ASN A 271 26.02 -7.26 -9.87
C ASN A 271 24.95 -6.14 -9.92
N LEU A 272 24.58 -5.66 -11.11
CA LEU A 272 23.66 -4.53 -11.27
C LEU A 272 22.35 -4.74 -10.49
N LYS A 273 21.70 -5.90 -10.67
CA LYS A 273 20.46 -6.25 -9.96
C LYS A 273 20.63 -6.22 -8.44
N TYR A 274 21.75 -6.73 -7.93
CA TYR A 274 22.03 -6.74 -6.49
C TYR A 274 22.24 -5.31 -5.97
N ARG A 275 23.03 -4.49 -6.65
CA ARG A 275 23.33 -3.10 -6.24
C ARG A 275 22.08 -2.23 -6.23
N VAL A 276 21.21 -2.36 -7.24
CA VAL A 276 19.91 -1.66 -7.28
C VAL A 276 19.04 -2.11 -6.12
N ARG A 277 18.96 -3.43 -5.85
CA ARG A 277 18.21 -3.96 -4.70
C ARG A 277 18.77 -3.50 -3.35
N GLU A 278 20.08 -3.42 -3.20
CA GLU A 278 20.74 -2.96 -1.96
C GLU A 278 20.41 -1.49 -1.67
N LYS A 279 20.49 -0.63 -2.69
CA LYS A 279 20.04 0.77 -2.59
C LYS A 279 18.53 0.90 -2.33
N MET A 280 17.72 0.01 -2.88
CA MET A 280 16.29 -0.07 -2.57
C MET A 280 16.05 -0.52 -1.12
N GLY A 281 16.94 -1.33 -0.54
CA GLY A 281 16.89 -1.79 0.84
C GLY A 281 17.15 -0.72 1.90
N THR A 282 17.53 0.50 1.49
CA THR A 282 17.64 1.67 2.39
C THR A 282 16.29 2.30 2.74
N VAL A 283 15.17 1.77 2.22
CA VAL A 283 13.82 2.17 2.63
C VAL A 283 13.60 1.79 4.10
N GLN A 284 13.17 2.78 4.89
CA GLN A 284 13.01 2.64 6.34
C GLN A 284 11.90 1.62 6.66
N TYR A 285 12.28 0.46 7.18
CA TYR A 285 11.34 -0.53 7.69
C TYR A 285 10.82 -0.11 9.06
N THR A 286 9.52 0.12 9.17
CA THR A 286 8.87 0.37 10.46
C THR A 286 8.19 -0.92 10.94
N PRO A 287 8.63 -1.51 12.06
CA PRO A 287 8.14 -2.81 12.53
C PRO A 287 6.69 -2.78 13.03
N VAL A 288 6.13 -1.59 13.23
CA VAL A 288 4.81 -1.36 13.81
C VAL A 288 3.98 -0.55 12.82
N THR A 289 2.78 -1.05 12.51
CA THR A 289 1.79 -0.33 11.71
C THR A 289 0.52 -0.09 12.52
N LEU A 290 -0.05 1.09 12.34
CA LEU A 290 -1.23 1.55 13.05
C LEU A 290 -2.49 1.12 12.29
N ASP A 291 -3.45 0.51 12.99
CA ASP A 291 -4.70 0.06 12.37
C ASP A 291 -5.75 1.19 12.37
N PRO A 292 -6.21 1.68 11.19
CA PRO A 292 -7.25 2.70 11.12
C PRO A 292 -8.60 2.25 11.71
N ASN A 293 -8.87 0.95 11.75
CA ASN A 293 -10.12 0.41 12.26
C ASN A 293 -10.18 0.46 13.79
N THR A 294 -9.02 0.46 14.47
CA THR A 294 -8.96 0.59 15.93
C THR A 294 -8.88 2.05 16.39
N ALA A 295 -8.57 2.98 15.49
CA ALA A 295 -8.33 4.38 15.82
C ALA A 295 -9.58 5.10 16.33
N HIS A 296 -9.46 5.75 17.50
CA HIS A 296 -10.52 6.62 18.01
C HIS A 296 -10.79 7.78 17.02
N PRO A 297 -12.05 8.23 16.79
CA PRO A 297 -12.38 9.23 15.78
C PRO A 297 -11.71 10.62 15.91
N LYS A 298 -11.04 10.91 17.03
CA LYS A 298 -10.24 12.13 17.22
C LYS A 298 -8.75 11.97 16.88
N LEU A 299 -8.34 10.79 16.42
CA LEU A 299 -6.96 10.50 16.03
C LEU A 299 -6.85 10.43 14.51
N SER A 300 -5.85 11.08 13.94
CA SER A 300 -5.45 10.90 12.54
C SER A 300 -4.15 10.13 12.43
N LEU A 301 -4.13 9.16 11.53
CA LEU A 301 -2.95 8.38 11.20
C LEU A 301 -2.23 9.03 10.00
N SER A 302 -0.92 8.86 9.92
CA SER A 302 -0.13 9.20 8.73
C SER A 302 -0.44 8.24 7.58
N GLU A 303 -0.08 8.65 6.35
CA GLU A 303 -0.31 7.86 5.12
C GLU A 303 0.38 6.49 5.16
N ASP A 304 1.60 6.44 5.69
CA ASP A 304 2.39 5.23 5.89
C ASP A 304 1.98 4.40 7.11
N LEU A 305 0.96 4.85 7.86
CA LEU A 305 0.44 4.22 9.07
C LEU A 305 1.49 4.04 10.19
N THR A 306 2.52 4.87 10.25
CA THR A 306 3.57 4.78 11.29
C THR A 306 3.40 5.78 12.42
N SER A 307 2.60 6.83 12.22
CA SER A 307 2.45 7.95 13.14
C SER A 307 0.99 8.28 13.42
N VAL A 308 0.70 8.78 14.62
CA VAL A 308 -0.63 9.22 15.06
C VAL A 308 -0.57 10.65 15.56
N SER A 309 -1.61 11.42 15.26
CA SER A 309 -1.79 12.80 15.69
C SER A 309 -3.21 13.00 16.22
N TRP A 310 -3.37 13.92 17.16
CA TRP A 310 -4.68 14.27 17.70
C TRP A 310 -5.32 15.40 16.89
N ARG A 311 -6.64 15.31 16.67
CA ARG A 311 -7.46 16.35 16.02
C ARG A 311 -8.52 16.89 16.96
N GLN A 312 -8.77 18.20 16.82
CA GLN A 312 -9.88 18.88 17.52
C GLN A 312 -11.24 18.37 17.02
N GLU A 313 -11.37 18.22 15.70
CA GLU A 313 -12.60 17.74 15.06
C GLU A 313 -12.65 16.21 15.00
N ARG A 314 -13.87 15.68 15.21
CA ARG A 314 -14.15 14.25 15.19
C ARG A 314 -14.33 13.80 13.75
N GLN A 315 -13.54 12.81 13.31
CA GLN A 315 -13.65 12.24 11.98
C GLN A 315 -14.97 11.49 11.82
N GLN A 316 -15.53 11.58 10.61
CA GLN A 316 -16.75 10.89 10.21
C GLN A 316 -16.43 9.44 9.81
N VAL A 317 -16.11 8.62 10.81
CA VAL A 317 -15.88 7.18 10.67
C VAL A 317 -17.01 6.42 11.34
N PRO A 318 -17.51 5.31 10.75
CA PRO A 318 -18.53 4.50 11.39
C PRO A 318 -17.98 3.82 12.63
N ASP A 319 -18.87 3.58 13.58
CA ASP A 319 -18.54 2.78 14.76
C ASP A 319 -18.33 1.31 14.35
N ASN A 320 -17.35 0.65 14.96
CA ASN A 320 -17.09 -0.78 14.78
C ASN A 320 -16.60 -1.37 16.10
N LEU A 321 -16.58 -2.70 16.21
CA LEU A 321 -16.22 -3.37 17.46
C LEU A 321 -14.72 -3.23 17.81
N GLU A 322 -13.87 -2.98 16.83
CA GLU A 322 -12.44 -2.81 17.04
C GLU A 322 -12.05 -1.40 17.51
N ARG A 323 -12.95 -0.41 17.37
CA ARG A 323 -12.65 1.01 17.60
C ARG A 323 -12.53 1.30 19.09
N CYS A 324 -11.41 1.90 19.47
CA CYS A 324 -11.17 2.25 20.87
C CYS A 324 -12.09 3.39 21.29
N ALA A 325 -12.85 3.18 22.35
CA ALA A 325 -13.80 4.15 22.89
C ALA A 325 -13.11 5.32 23.62
N GLU A 326 -11.90 5.08 24.15
CA GLU A 326 -11.08 6.07 24.84
C GLU A 326 -9.78 6.35 24.05
N CYS A 327 -9.31 7.60 24.08
CA CYS A 327 -8.10 8.03 23.37
C CYS A 327 -6.79 7.46 23.95
N THR A 328 -6.85 6.67 25.01
CA THR A 328 -5.70 6.20 25.81
C THR A 328 -5.21 4.80 25.45
N GLU A 329 -6.06 3.97 24.83
CA GLU A 329 -5.72 2.60 24.46
C GLU A 329 -5.73 2.48 22.94
N PHE A 330 -4.56 2.41 22.30
CA PHE A 330 -4.43 2.13 20.86
C PHE A 330 -3.75 0.78 20.70
N LYS A 331 -4.39 -0.16 19.99
CA LYS A 331 -3.79 -1.47 19.68
C LYS A 331 -3.07 -1.37 18.33
N ALA A 332 -1.74 -1.40 18.35
CA ALA A 332 -0.96 -1.54 17.13
C ALA A 332 -1.00 -3.00 16.66
N LYS A 333 -1.13 -3.22 15.34
CA LYS A 333 -0.95 -4.55 14.76
C LYS A 333 0.54 -4.76 14.56
N ARG A 334 1.09 -5.71 15.31
CA ARG A 334 2.47 -6.16 15.12
C ARG A 334 2.51 -6.91 13.79
N GLY A 335 3.26 -6.40 12.82
CA GLY A 335 3.66 -7.20 11.66
C GLY A 335 4.34 -8.46 12.19
N VAL A 336 4.02 -9.63 11.65
CA VAL A 336 4.47 -10.94 12.15
C VAL A 336 5.98 -10.92 12.44
N THR A 337 6.36 -10.83 13.72
CA THR A 337 7.24 -11.75 14.46
C THR A 337 7.40 -11.32 15.93
N GLU A 338 7.20 -12.32 16.79
CA GLU A 338 7.62 -12.53 18.19
C GLU A 338 7.22 -11.51 19.27
N GLU A 339 6.51 -12.00 20.29
CA GLU A 339 6.14 -11.30 21.53
C GLU A 339 7.36 -10.85 22.33
N GLN A 340 7.29 -9.67 22.95
CA GLN A 340 8.34 -9.12 23.80
C GLN A 340 7.96 -9.34 25.27
N PRO A 341 8.80 -10.03 26.08
CA PRO A 341 8.49 -10.25 27.49
C PRO A 341 8.60 -8.94 28.30
N SER A 342 7.87 -8.85 29.40
CA SER A 342 7.79 -7.64 30.24
C SER A 342 9.15 -7.27 30.85
N ILE A 343 9.35 -5.98 31.16
CA ILE A 343 10.56 -5.45 31.85
C ILE A 343 10.88 -6.20 33.14
N ASP A 344 9.86 -6.75 33.83
CA ASP A 344 10.00 -7.56 35.04
C ASP A 344 10.78 -8.87 34.81
N SER A 345 10.81 -9.39 33.57
CA SER A 345 11.61 -10.56 33.19
C SER A 345 13.10 -10.23 33.01
N PHE A 346 13.44 -8.99 32.67
CA PHE A 346 14.82 -8.55 32.41
C PHE A 346 15.60 -8.26 33.70
N LEU A 347 14.89 -7.83 34.76
CA LEU A 347 15.50 -7.42 36.02
C LEU A 347 15.78 -8.59 36.99
N LYS A 348 15.31 -9.81 36.68
CA LYS A 348 15.46 -11.00 37.54
C LYS A 348 16.50 -12.03 37.07
N ALA A 349 17.15 -11.84 35.92
CA ALA A 349 18.14 -12.80 35.44
C ALA A 349 19.50 -12.59 36.14
N GLY A 350 19.67 -13.27 37.28
CA GLY A 350 20.98 -13.55 37.84
C GLY A 350 21.91 -14.14 36.78
N THR A 351 23.21 -13.85 36.90
CA THR A 351 24.29 -14.19 35.98
C THR A 351 24.09 -15.57 35.32
N ILE A 352 23.68 -15.57 34.05
CA ILE A 352 23.44 -16.79 33.29
C ILE A 352 24.80 -17.46 33.03
N GLN A 353 25.01 -18.64 33.62
CA GLN A 353 26.24 -19.40 33.45
C GLN A 353 26.29 -20.05 32.07
N VAL A 354 27.19 -19.54 31.23
CA VAL A 354 27.46 -19.99 29.85
C VAL A 354 27.96 -21.43 29.84
N TYR A 355 27.61 -22.21 28.82
CA TYR A 355 28.10 -23.57 28.64
C TYR A 355 29.63 -23.59 28.49
N SER A 356 30.28 -24.58 29.10
CA SER A 356 31.67 -24.88 28.82
C SER A 356 31.82 -25.46 27.40
N GLN A 357 33.02 -25.36 26.81
CA GLN A 357 33.28 -25.85 25.44
C GLN A 357 33.05 -27.36 25.27
N GLY A 358 33.09 -28.14 26.36
CA GLY A 358 32.81 -29.58 26.35
C GLY A 358 31.35 -29.95 26.67
N HIS A 359 30.46 -28.95 26.86
CA HIS A 359 29.07 -29.23 27.19
C HIS A 359 28.34 -29.84 25.98
N PRO A 360 27.55 -30.92 26.14
CA PRO A 360 26.89 -31.60 25.01
C PRO A 360 26.02 -30.67 24.17
N ARG A 361 25.28 -29.75 24.81
CA ARG A 361 24.45 -28.76 24.11
C ARG A 361 25.27 -27.69 23.39
N GLN A 362 26.43 -27.31 23.91
CA GLN A 362 27.34 -26.37 23.24
C GLN A 362 27.88 -27.01 21.95
N GLN A 363 28.28 -28.28 22.03
CA GLN A 363 28.78 -29.03 20.88
C GLN A 363 27.70 -29.26 19.83
N ALA A 364 26.52 -29.73 20.22
CA ALA A 364 25.42 -29.99 19.28
C ALA A 364 24.99 -28.72 18.52
N VAL A 365 24.86 -27.58 19.21
CA VAL A 365 24.50 -26.31 18.56
C VAL A 365 25.63 -25.82 17.65
N THR A 366 26.90 -25.94 18.08
CA THR A 366 28.05 -25.60 17.22
C THR A 366 28.10 -26.47 15.97
N GLU A 367 27.88 -27.78 16.11
CA GLU A 367 27.89 -28.73 15.01
C GLU A 367 26.77 -28.45 14.01
N ALA A 368 25.54 -28.19 14.47
CA ALA A 368 24.42 -27.79 13.61
C ALA A 368 24.71 -26.48 12.86
N VAL A 369 25.33 -25.50 13.52
CA VAL A 369 25.74 -24.25 12.84
C VAL A 369 26.76 -24.52 11.74
N ILE A 370 27.71 -25.44 11.95
CA ILE A 370 28.74 -25.74 10.96
C ILE A 370 28.19 -26.62 9.83
N GLN A 371 27.44 -27.66 10.16
CA GLN A 371 26.91 -28.61 9.20
C GLN A 371 25.73 -28.02 8.43
N ASP A 372 24.69 -27.57 9.10
CA ASP A 372 23.43 -27.20 8.44
C ASP A 372 23.49 -25.79 7.84
N LEU A 373 24.02 -24.82 8.60
CA LEU A 373 24.03 -23.42 8.17
C LEU A 373 25.22 -23.10 7.26
N ILE A 374 26.43 -23.51 7.64
CA ILE A 374 27.63 -23.14 6.90
C ILE A 374 27.87 -24.11 5.72
N THR A 375 27.82 -25.42 5.97
CA THR A 375 28.15 -26.42 4.95
C THR A 375 26.98 -26.66 3.99
N ASP A 376 25.81 -27.02 4.51
CA ASP A 376 24.68 -27.45 3.67
C ASP A 376 23.90 -26.25 3.09
N SER A 377 23.79 -25.15 3.83
CA SER A 377 23.13 -23.91 3.37
C SER A 377 24.09 -22.89 2.73
N SER A 378 25.39 -23.22 2.59
CA SER A 378 26.42 -22.36 1.98
C SER A 378 26.52 -20.94 2.56
N LEU A 379 26.24 -20.76 3.86
CA LEU A 379 26.38 -19.44 4.49
C LEU A 379 27.86 -19.12 4.78
N PRO A 380 28.27 -17.83 4.69
CA PRO A 380 29.66 -17.45 4.84
C PRO A 380 30.18 -17.73 6.27
N LEU A 381 31.45 -18.12 6.39
CA LEU A 381 32.11 -18.38 7.68
C LEU A 381 32.05 -17.19 8.65
N SER A 382 31.95 -15.97 8.13
CA SER A 382 31.81 -14.75 8.93
C SER A 382 30.44 -14.63 9.63
N LEU A 383 29.49 -15.52 9.34
CA LEU A 383 28.17 -15.55 9.98
C LEU A 383 28.29 -15.57 11.51
N VAL A 384 29.18 -16.40 12.06
CA VAL A 384 29.38 -16.54 13.52
C VAL A 384 29.96 -15.28 14.18
N GLU A 385 30.48 -14.34 13.39
CA GLU A 385 31.02 -13.06 13.84
C GLU A 385 30.00 -11.92 13.73
N LYS A 386 28.93 -12.09 12.95
CA LYS A 386 27.91 -11.04 12.77
C LYS A 386 27.16 -10.79 14.07
N ARG A 387 27.04 -9.51 14.44
CA ARG A 387 26.31 -9.07 15.64
C ARG A 387 24.87 -9.61 15.67
N SER A 388 24.17 -9.57 14.54
CA SER A 388 22.78 -10.05 14.44
C SER A 388 22.67 -11.56 14.66
N PHE A 389 23.62 -12.35 14.14
CA PHE A 389 23.64 -13.79 14.37
C PHE A 389 23.92 -14.12 15.84
N ARG A 390 24.89 -13.45 16.47
CA ARG A 390 25.16 -13.63 17.90
C ARG A 390 23.96 -13.25 18.78
N HIS A 391 23.27 -12.18 18.42
CA HIS A 391 22.03 -11.79 19.09
C HIS A 391 20.93 -12.84 18.92
N PHE A 392 20.71 -13.33 17.71
CA PHE A 392 19.76 -14.42 17.42
C PHE A 392 20.07 -15.68 18.24
N MET A 393 21.33 -16.12 18.26
CA MET A 393 21.75 -17.28 19.04
C MET A 393 21.55 -17.06 20.55
N SER A 394 21.83 -15.84 21.04
CA SER A 394 21.59 -15.47 22.44
C SER A 394 20.09 -15.42 22.80
N ALA A 395 19.21 -15.12 21.85
CA ALA A 395 17.77 -15.15 22.06
C ALA A 395 17.25 -16.60 22.10
N LEU A 396 17.80 -17.48 21.24
CA LEU A 396 17.46 -18.90 21.21
C LEU A 396 17.97 -19.67 22.43
N ASP A 397 19.23 -19.48 22.80
CA ASP A 397 19.84 -20.10 23.98
C ASP A 397 20.86 -19.13 24.60
N PRO A 398 20.47 -18.35 25.64
CA PRO A 398 21.34 -17.39 26.30
C PRO A 398 22.60 -18.00 26.95
N ARG A 399 22.64 -19.33 27.12
CA ARG A 399 23.79 -20.06 27.69
C ARG A 399 24.78 -20.52 26.62
N TYR A 400 24.41 -20.47 25.34
CA TYR A 400 25.27 -20.84 24.23
C TYR A 400 26.33 -19.76 23.96
N ASN A 401 27.59 -20.18 23.80
CA ASN A 401 28.67 -19.29 23.43
C ASN A 401 29.02 -19.45 21.93
N PRO A 402 28.79 -18.43 21.08
CA PRO A 402 29.12 -18.53 19.66
C PRO A 402 30.61 -18.82 19.44
N VAL A 403 30.89 -19.81 18.57
CA VAL A 403 32.27 -20.16 18.19
C VAL A 403 32.93 -19.09 17.32
N SER A 404 34.25 -18.99 17.41
CA SER A 404 35.04 -18.10 16.56
C SER A 404 35.17 -18.68 15.14
N ARG A 405 35.36 -17.80 14.16
CA ARG A 405 35.60 -18.21 12.77
C ARG A 405 36.79 -19.16 12.64
N GLY A 406 37.88 -18.93 13.39
CA GLY A 406 39.05 -19.84 13.37
C GLY A 406 38.72 -21.26 13.82
N LYS A 407 37.85 -21.41 14.82
CA LYS A 407 37.41 -22.74 15.30
C LYS A 407 36.49 -23.42 14.29
N VAL A 408 35.59 -22.66 13.68
CA VAL A 408 34.75 -23.11 12.55
C VAL A 408 35.63 -23.59 11.39
N THR A 409 36.63 -22.81 10.97
CA THR A 409 37.55 -23.20 9.89
C THR A 409 38.27 -24.51 10.20
N THR A 410 38.74 -24.68 11.43
CA THR A 410 39.46 -25.91 11.84
C THR A 410 38.55 -27.15 11.77
N GLN A 411 37.30 -27.03 12.20
CA GLN A 411 36.33 -28.13 12.12
C GLN A 411 35.87 -28.41 10.70
N LEU A 412 35.73 -27.37 9.86
CA LEU A 412 35.45 -27.53 8.44
C LEU A 412 36.56 -28.27 7.70
N THR A 413 37.83 -28.05 8.04
CA THR A 413 38.93 -28.80 7.40
C THR A 413 38.76 -30.31 7.57
N HIS A 414 38.30 -30.77 8.74
CA HIS A 414 38.02 -32.19 8.96
C HIS A 414 36.85 -32.69 8.10
N LEU A 415 35.75 -31.93 8.04
CA LEU A 415 34.59 -32.25 7.21
C LEU A 415 34.93 -32.24 5.71
N VAL A 416 35.79 -31.33 5.26
CA VAL A 416 36.28 -31.29 3.88
C VAL A 416 37.09 -32.54 3.56
N LEU A 417 38.01 -32.96 4.44
CA LEU A 417 38.78 -34.20 4.24
C LEU A 417 37.88 -35.45 4.18
N GLU A 418 36.83 -35.50 5.00
CA GLU A 418 35.85 -36.58 4.97
C GLU A 418 35.04 -36.57 3.66
N LYS A 419 34.55 -35.39 3.23
CA LYS A 419 33.83 -35.24 1.95
C LYS A 419 34.73 -35.53 0.76
N GLU A 420 35.99 -35.13 0.78
CA GLU A 420 36.99 -35.48 -0.23
C GLU A 420 37.20 -36.99 -0.33
N SER A 421 37.23 -37.70 0.81
CA SER A 421 37.32 -39.17 0.82
C SER A 421 36.09 -39.81 0.20
N ILE A 422 34.89 -39.33 0.54
CA ILE A 422 33.62 -39.80 -0.06
C ILE A 422 33.59 -39.53 -1.56
N ILE A 423 34.02 -38.34 -2.00
CA ILE A 423 34.08 -37.94 -3.40
C ILE A 423 35.07 -38.83 -4.16
N LYS A 424 36.27 -39.07 -3.62
CA LYS A 424 37.28 -39.95 -4.23
C LYS A 424 36.76 -41.38 -4.41
N ASN A 425 36.08 -41.93 -3.39
CA ASN A 425 35.49 -43.26 -3.49
C ASN A 425 34.38 -43.32 -4.56
N LYS A 426 33.53 -42.29 -4.63
CA LYS A 426 32.47 -42.20 -5.66
C LYS A 426 33.02 -41.94 -7.07
N GLN A 427 34.12 -41.21 -7.22
CA GLN A 427 34.79 -41.04 -8.50
C GLN A 427 35.38 -42.36 -9.02
N ALA A 428 35.85 -43.25 -8.14
CA ALA A 428 36.34 -44.57 -8.54
C ALA A 428 35.24 -45.48 -9.12
N GLU A 429 33.97 -45.20 -8.83
CA GLU A 429 32.81 -45.99 -9.28
C GLU A 429 32.07 -45.35 -10.48
N THR A 430 32.46 -44.17 -10.95
CA THR A 430 31.75 -43.44 -12.01
C THR A 430 32.47 -43.47 -13.36
N ASN A 431 31.77 -43.92 -14.40
CA ASN A 431 32.33 -44.04 -15.76
C ASN A 431 32.37 -42.71 -16.53
N TYR A 432 31.51 -41.76 -16.18
CA TYR A 432 31.39 -40.47 -16.87
C TYR A 432 31.11 -39.35 -15.88
N VAL A 433 31.82 -38.23 -16.01
CA VAL A 433 31.66 -37.02 -15.22
C VAL A 433 31.53 -35.83 -16.18
N PHE A 434 30.52 -35.00 -15.97
CA PHE A 434 30.34 -33.71 -16.63
C PHE A 434 30.94 -32.63 -15.75
N VAL A 435 31.72 -31.72 -16.32
CA VAL A 435 32.41 -30.69 -15.55
C VAL A 435 31.95 -29.32 -15.99
N THR A 436 31.58 -28.49 -15.04
CA THR A 436 31.35 -27.05 -15.24
C THR A 436 32.46 -26.29 -14.53
N VAL A 437 32.96 -25.25 -15.18
CA VAL A 437 34.12 -24.49 -14.71
C VAL A 437 33.71 -23.03 -14.54
N ASP A 438 33.88 -22.51 -13.33
CA ASP A 438 33.64 -21.11 -13.01
C ASP A 438 34.99 -20.42 -12.76
N ILE A 439 35.19 -19.24 -13.35
CA ILE A 439 36.42 -18.45 -13.21
C ILE A 439 36.07 -17.13 -12.58
N TRP A 440 36.74 -16.77 -11.49
CA TRP A 440 36.61 -15.45 -10.87
C TRP A 440 37.96 -14.91 -10.43
N SER A 441 38.05 -13.59 -10.20
CA SER A 441 39.23 -12.97 -9.61
C SER A 441 38.85 -12.20 -8.34
N ASP A 442 39.75 -12.19 -7.35
CA ASP A 442 39.57 -11.30 -6.21
C ASP A 442 39.86 -9.83 -6.57
N ARG A 443 39.62 -8.93 -5.62
CA ARG A 443 39.86 -7.48 -5.79
C ARG A 443 41.34 -7.13 -5.98
N THR A 444 42.25 -8.09 -5.79
CA THR A 444 43.69 -7.95 -6.04
C THR A 444 44.14 -8.64 -7.33
N MET A 445 43.20 -9.01 -8.21
CA MET A 445 43.44 -9.66 -9.50
C MET A 445 44.05 -11.06 -9.40
N ARG A 446 43.89 -11.75 -8.27
CA ARG A 446 44.23 -13.18 -8.19
C ARG A 446 43.11 -13.98 -8.81
N GLY A 447 43.43 -14.76 -9.84
CA GLY A 447 42.48 -15.66 -10.50
C GLY A 447 42.21 -16.91 -9.65
N PHE A 448 40.95 -17.32 -9.64
CA PHE A 448 40.44 -18.54 -9.04
C PHE A 448 39.66 -19.31 -10.11
N LEU A 449 39.80 -20.62 -10.04
CA LEU A 449 39.13 -21.58 -10.91
C LEU A 449 38.37 -22.53 -10.00
N ASP A 450 37.05 -22.54 -10.11
CA ASP A 450 36.22 -23.57 -9.50
C ASP A 450 35.77 -24.56 -10.56
N VAL A 451 35.81 -25.82 -10.18
CA VAL A 451 35.53 -26.94 -11.06
C VAL A 451 34.46 -27.76 -10.36
N THR A 452 33.21 -27.54 -10.77
CA THR A 452 32.09 -28.35 -10.33
C THR A 452 32.00 -29.59 -11.21
N ALA A 453 31.92 -30.76 -10.60
CA ALA A 453 31.74 -32.02 -11.31
C ALA A 453 30.32 -32.57 -11.07
N HIS A 454 29.70 -33.14 -12.09
CA HIS A 454 28.40 -33.78 -12.04
C HIS A 454 28.53 -35.20 -12.57
N TYR A 455 27.95 -36.17 -11.89
CA TYR A 455 27.85 -37.53 -12.40
C TYR A 455 26.42 -38.02 -12.34
N MET A 456 26.10 -39.00 -13.20
CA MET A 456 24.79 -39.62 -13.24
C MET A 456 24.80 -40.87 -12.36
N ASP A 457 24.05 -40.84 -11.26
CA ASP A 457 23.83 -42.03 -10.43
C ASP A 457 22.82 -42.95 -11.15
N LEU A 458 23.33 -44.00 -11.78
CA LEU A 458 22.54 -44.96 -12.56
C LEU A 458 21.51 -45.73 -11.72
N GLY A 459 21.72 -45.84 -10.40
CA GLY A 459 20.78 -46.49 -9.49
C GLY A 459 19.59 -45.59 -9.14
N ARG A 460 19.79 -44.28 -9.09
CA ARG A 460 18.75 -43.29 -8.69
C ARG A 460 18.22 -42.44 -9.85
N ARG A 461 18.79 -42.56 -11.05
CA ARG A 461 18.48 -41.73 -12.24
C ARG A 461 18.49 -40.23 -11.95
N ASN A 462 19.36 -39.79 -11.05
CA ASN A 462 19.48 -38.39 -10.66
C ASN A 462 20.89 -37.87 -10.95
N LEU A 463 20.97 -36.59 -11.34
CA LEU A 463 22.23 -35.88 -11.49
C LEU A 463 22.74 -35.50 -10.09
N VAL A 464 23.91 -35.99 -9.72
CA VAL A 464 24.52 -35.72 -8.41
C VAL A 464 25.68 -34.75 -8.62
N LYS A 465 25.66 -33.63 -7.88
CA LYS A 465 26.75 -32.64 -7.84
C LYS A 465 27.84 -33.14 -6.88
N ILE A 466 29.08 -33.09 -7.34
CA ILE A 466 30.32 -33.31 -6.59
C ILE A 466 30.91 -31.94 -6.26
#